data_AF-A0A941DAK4-F1
#
_entry.id   AF-A0A941DAK4-F1
#
_cell.length_a   1.000
_cell.length_b   1.000
_cell.length_c   1.000
_cell.angle_alpha   90.00
_cell.angle_beta   90.00
_cell.angle_gamma   90.00
#
_symmetry.space_group_name_H-M   'P 1'
#
loop_
_entity.id
_entity.type
_entity.pdbx_description
1 polymer ?
#
loop_
_entity_poly.entity_id
_entity_poly.type
_entity_poly.pdbx_seq_one_letter_code
_entity_poly.pdbx_strand_id
1 'polypeptide(L)'
;MTVNSHVYANEANEANKLAIESDIVALEKEFSRGSISSSQLAEAALSKLDLVQGKLQTQLQERESACLDNFFTNSCLQEVRLKRRELQEILRAISVEAKSFLRRARADRVKPATTLEF
;
A
#
# COMPACT_ATOMS: atom_id res chain seq x y z
N MET A 1 -1.81 -2.16 43.09
CA MET A 1 -1.74 -3.22 42.08
C MET A 1 -1.84 -2.57 40.71
N THR A 2 -0.72 -2.15 40.12
CA THR A 2 -0.67 -1.55 38.79
C THR A 2 -0.44 -2.65 37.77
N VAL A 3 -1.51 -3.13 37.15
CA VAL A 3 -1.43 -4.10 36.06
C VAL A 3 -1.09 -3.37 34.76
N ASN A 4 0.16 -3.52 34.32
CA ASN A 4 0.63 -3.59 32.94
C ASN A 4 0.00 -2.64 31.89
N SER A 5 0.39 -1.36 31.85
CA SER A 5 0.13 -0.51 30.68
C SER A 5 0.88 -0.96 29.42
N HIS A 6 2.05 -1.62 29.57
CA HIS A 6 2.86 -2.10 28.46
C HIS A 6 2.24 -3.31 27.71
N VAL A 7 1.37 -4.09 28.37
CA VAL A 7 0.73 -5.26 27.72
C VAL A 7 -0.37 -4.80 26.75
N TYR A 8 -1.16 -3.79 27.11
CA TYR A 8 -2.22 -3.27 26.24
C TYR A 8 -1.69 -2.56 24.98
N ALA A 9 -0.55 -1.87 25.06
CA ALA A 9 0.08 -1.25 23.90
C ALA A 9 0.58 -2.29 22.88
N ASN A 10 1.09 -3.43 23.36
CA ASN A 10 1.60 -4.49 22.50
C ASN A 10 0.47 -5.22 21.74
N GLU A 11 -0.67 -5.49 22.39
CA GLU A 11 -1.82 -6.15 21.75
C GLU A 11 -2.49 -5.26 20.69
N ALA A 12 -2.65 -3.96 20.97
CA ALA A 12 -3.19 -3.01 19.99
C ALA A 12 -2.29 -2.86 18.76
N ASN A 13 -0.96 -2.89 18.96
CA ASN A 13 0.03 -2.83 17.89
C ASN A 13 0.03 -4.10 17.02
N GLU A 14 -0.16 -5.27 17.62
CA GLU A 14 -0.33 -6.55 16.90
C GLU A 14 -1.65 -6.61 16.11
N ALA A 15 -2.76 -6.18 16.71
CA ALA A 15 -4.05 -6.14 16.03
C ALA A 15 -4.04 -5.16 14.85
N ASN A 16 -3.49 -3.95 15.03
CA ASN A 16 -3.32 -3.00 13.95
C ASN A 16 -2.37 -3.55 12.88
N LYS A 17 -1.30 -4.26 13.26
CA LYS A 17 -0.35 -4.90 12.34
C LYS A 17 -1.04 -5.81 11.34
N LEU A 18 -1.91 -6.68 11.83
CA LEU A 18 -2.66 -7.62 11.00
C LEU A 18 -3.68 -6.91 10.11
N ALA A 19 -4.24 -5.79 10.56
CA ALA A 19 -5.26 -5.05 9.81
C ALA A 19 -4.73 -4.43 8.51
N ILE A 20 -3.57 -3.74 8.54
CA ILE A 20 -3.03 -3.10 7.33
C ILE A 20 -2.50 -4.14 6.34
N GLU A 21 -1.83 -5.18 6.81
CA GLU A 21 -1.37 -6.27 5.94
C GLU A 21 -2.56 -6.93 5.23
N SER A 22 -3.66 -7.16 5.96
CA SER A 22 -4.91 -7.64 5.38
C SER A 22 -5.51 -6.65 4.37
N ASP A 23 -5.53 -5.35 4.66
CA ASP A 23 -6.00 -4.30 3.73
C ASP A 23 -5.19 -4.33 2.41
N ILE A 24 -3.88 -4.50 2.49
CA ILE A 24 -2.98 -4.54 1.32
C ILE A 24 -3.21 -5.81 0.49
N VAL A 25 -3.34 -6.97 1.13
CA VAL A 25 -3.67 -8.23 0.45
C VAL A 25 -5.05 -8.18 -0.19
N ALA A 26 -6.03 -7.59 0.49
CA ALA A 26 -7.36 -7.36 -0.07
C ALA A 26 -7.30 -6.45 -1.31
N LEU A 27 -6.48 -5.40 -1.25
CA LEU A 27 -6.26 -4.48 -2.37
C LEU A 27 -5.59 -5.17 -3.56
N GLU A 28 -4.59 -6.03 -3.32
CA GLU A 28 -3.96 -6.85 -4.37
C GLU A 28 -4.94 -7.80 -5.02
N LYS A 29 -5.84 -8.41 -4.23
CA LYS A 29 -6.88 -9.30 -4.75
C LYS A 29 -7.91 -8.53 -5.58
N GLU A 30 -8.31 -7.34 -5.12
CA GLU A 30 -9.25 -6.47 -5.84
C GLU A 30 -8.65 -5.97 -7.17
N PHE A 31 -7.41 -5.52 -7.14
CA PHE A 31 -6.68 -4.99 -8.30
C PHE A 31 -5.55 -5.94 -8.72
N SER A 32 -5.91 -7.20 -8.93
CA SER A 32 -4.96 -8.21 -9.41
C SER A 32 -4.37 -7.83 -10.76
N ARG A 33 -3.17 -8.31 -11.06
CA ARG A 33 -2.44 -7.94 -12.28
C ARG A 33 -3.31 -8.11 -13.53
N GLY A 34 -3.48 -7.03 -14.29
CA GLY A 34 -4.25 -7.00 -15.52
C GLY A 34 -5.76 -6.80 -15.33
N SER A 35 -6.26 -6.64 -14.10
CA SER A 35 -7.69 -6.42 -13.85
C SER A 35 -8.13 -4.98 -14.17
N ILE A 36 -7.20 -4.03 -14.26
CA ILE A 36 -7.52 -2.63 -14.55
C ILE A 36 -7.82 -2.44 -16.03
N SER A 37 -9.12 -2.36 -16.34
CA SER A 37 -9.65 -2.33 -17.71
C SER A 37 -10.38 -1.04 -18.08
N SER A 38 -10.58 -0.12 -17.14
CA SER A 38 -11.26 1.16 -17.37
C SER A 38 -10.59 2.32 -16.64
N SER A 39 -10.82 3.55 -17.11
CA SER A 39 -10.28 4.75 -16.45
C SER A 39 -10.87 4.91 -15.04
N GLN A 40 -12.16 4.58 -14.87
CA GLN A 40 -12.83 4.60 -13.58
C GLN A 40 -12.18 3.62 -12.59
N LEU A 41 -11.86 2.38 -13.04
CA LEU A 41 -11.16 1.41 -12.19
C LEU A 41 -9.73 1.85 -11.87
N ALA A 42 -9.02 2.43 -12.82
CA ALA A 42 -7.67 2.93 -12.59
C ALA A 42 -7.65 4.10 -11.57
N GLU A 43 -8.62 5.02 -11.66
CA GLU A 43 -8.79 6.10 -10.70
C GLU A 43 -9.19 5.59 -9.31
N ALA A 44 -10.11 4.62 -9.24
CA ALA A 44 -10.49 3.96 -8.00
C ALA A 44 -9.30 3.25 -7.33
N ALA A 45 -8.48 2.55 -8.12
CA ALA A 45 -7.27 1.90 -7.64
C ALA A 45 -6.28 2.91 -7.03
N LEU A 46 -6.05 4.04 -7.69
CA LEU A 46 -5.17 5.11 -7.17
C LEU A 46 -5.72 5.74 -5.89
N SER A 47 -7.02 6.03 -5.84
CA SER A 47 -7.64 6.59 -4.63
C SER A 47 -7.54 5.63 -3.44
N LYS A 48 -7.79 4.34 -3.63
CA LYS A 48 -7.64 3.33 -2.58
C LYS A 48 -6.17 3.13 -2.18
N LEU A 49 -5.25 3.18 -3.13
CA LEU A 49 -3.81 3.14 -2.86
C LEU A 49 -3.38 4.29 -1.94
N ASP A 50 -3.83 5.51 -2.20
CA ASP A 50 -3.47 6.68 -1.38
C ASP A 50 -3.93 6.51 0.08
N LEU A 51 -5.15 6.00 0.29
CA LEU A 51 -5.68 5.70 1.63
C LEU A 51 -4.83 4.64 2.35
N VAL A 52 -4.54 3.53 1.67
CA VAL A 52 -3.77 2.42 2.25
C VAL A 52 -2.32 2.81 2.49
N GLN A 53 -1.71 3.62 1.62
CA GLN A 53 -0.37 4.16 1.81
C GLN A 53 -0.28 5.06 3.05
N GLY A 54 -1.28 5.95 3.24
CA GLY A 54 -1.35 6.79 4.44
C GLY A 54 -1.41 5.96 5.72
N LYS A 55 -2.29 4.95 5.76
CA LYS A 55 -2.37 4.02 6.91
C LYS A 55 -1.04 3.30 7.14
N LEU A 56 -0.44 2.74 6.08
CA LEU A 56 0.82 2.01 6.14
C LEU A 56 1.94 2.89 6.70
N GLN A 57 2.02 4.15 6.28
CA GLN A 57 3.03 5.08 6.77
C GLN A 57 2.87 5.35 8.28
N THR A 58 1.66 5.66 8.73
CA THR A 58 1.37 5.88 10.15
C THR A 58 1.78 4.67 10.99
N GLN A 59 1.37 3.47 10.57
CA GLN A 59 1.70 2.26 11.29
C GLN A 59 3.20 1.96 11.32
N LEU A 60 3.89 2.13 10.19
CA LEU A 60 5.34 1.88 10.17
C LEU A 60 6.07 2.87 11.08
N GLN A 61 5.61 4.12 11.17
CA GLN A 61 6.15 5.11 12.09
C GLN A 61 5.90 4.73 13.56
N GLU A 62 4.69 4.27 13.89
CA GLU A 62 4.37 3.75 15.23
C GLU A 62 5.27 2.57 15.58
N ARG A 63 5.45 1.60 14.68
CA ARG A 63 6.34 0.46 14.92
C ARG A 63 7.81 0.85 15.04
N GLU A 64 8.29 1.78 14.23
CA GLU A 64 9.64 2.33 14.36
C GLU A 64 9.85 2.98 15.73
N SER A 65 8.86 3.73 16.24
CA SER A 65 8.92 4.27 17.60
C SER A 65 8.90 3.19 18.69
N ALA A 66 8.07 2.16 18.55
CA ALA A 66 8.01 1.05 19.51
C ALA A 66 9.32 0.23 19.56
N CYS A 67 10.07 0.17 18.46
CA CYS A 67 11.38 -0.49 18.45
C CYS A 67 12.41 0.19 19.37
N LEU A 68 12.27 1.49 19.63
CA LEU A 68 13.23 2.23 20.45
C LEU A 68 13.22 1.80 21.92
N ASP A 69 12.09 1.28 22.40
CA ASP A 69 11.94 0.77 23.76
C ASP A 69 12.41 -0.69 23.93
N ASN A 70 12.78 -1.35 22.83
CA ASN A 70 13.22 -2.74 22.83
C ASN A 70 14.74 -2.87 23.00
N PHE A 71 15.18 -3.84 23.79
CA PHE A 71 16.61 -4.15 23.97
C PHE A 71 17.32 -4.48 22.64
N PHE A 72 16.62 -5.12 21.71
CA PHE A 72 17.12 -5.47 20.37
C PHE A 72 16.61 -4.50 19.29
N THR A 73 16.74 -3.19 19.51
CA THR A 73 16.29 -2.12 18.59
C THR A 73 16.71 -2.37 17.15
N ASN A 74 17.96 -2.77 16.91
CA ASN A 74 18.47 -3.01 15.56
C ASN A 74 17.72 -4.14 14.84
N SER A 75 17.46 -5.27 15.51
CA SER A 75 16.72 -6.39 14.90
C SER A 75 15.29 -5.96 14.58
N CYS A 76 14.63 -5.30 15.54
CA CYS A 76 13.27 -4.78 15.39
C CYS A 76 13.17 -3.82 14.18
N LEU A 77 14.08 -2.85 14.07
CA LEU A 77 14.10 -1.92 12.95
C LEU A 77 14.34 -2.61 11.60
N GLN A 78 15.16 -3.67 11.56
CA GLN A 78 15.36 -4.43 10.33
C GLN A 78 14.10 -5.16 9.90
N GLU A 79 13.38 -5.78 10.83
CA GLU A 79 12.08 -6.42 10.54
C GLU A 79 11.06 -5.42 9.99
N VAL A 80 10.94 -4.24 10.61
CA VAL A 80 10.05 -3.18 10.13
C VAL A 80 10.43 -2.72 8.72
N ARG A 81 11.73 -2.59 8.42
CA ARG A 81 12.22 -2.22 7.09
C ARG A 81 11.95 -3.29 6.04
N LEU A 82 12.13 -4.56 6.38
CA LEU A 82 11.81 -5.67 5.48
C LEU A 82 10.32 -5.68 5.15
N LYS A 83 9.47 -5.55 6.18
CA LYS A 83 8.02 -5.51 5.99
C LYS A 83 7.57 -4.29 5.18
N ARG A 84 8.19 -3.12 5.40
CA ARG A 84 7.97 -1.92 4.58
C ARG A 84 8.22 -2.23 3.10
N ARG A 85 9.35 -2.87 2.76
CA ARG A 85 9.70 -3.19 1.37
C ARG A 85 8.69 -4.13 0.73
N GLU A 86 8.37 -5.23 1.41
CA GLU A 86 7.40 -6.24 0.95
C GLU A 86 6.03 -5.59 0.61
N LEU A 87 5.48 -4.84 1.55
CA LEU A 87 4.17 -4.20 1.38
C LEU A 87 4.20 -3.09 0.32
N GLN A 88 5.28 -2.32 0.23
CA GLN A 88 5.43 -1.28 -0.79
C GLN A 88 5.54 -1.85 -2.20
N GLU A 89 6.12 -3.04 -2.38
CA GLU A 89 6.20 -3.69 -3.70
C GLU A 89 4.81 -4.02 -4.26
N ILE A 90 3.92 -4.53 -3.42
CA ILE A 90 2.52 -4.83 -3.79
C ILE A 90 1.81 -3.53 -4.24
N LEU A 91 1.86 -2.48 -3.41
CA LEU A 91 1.23 -1.21 -3.70
C LEU A 91 1.80 -0.54 -4.96
N ARG A 92 3.12 -0.67 -5.18
CA ARG A 92 3.80 -0.15 -6.37
C ARG A 92 3.34 -0.87 -7.63
N ALA A 93 3.14 -2.19 -7.61
CA ALA A 93 2.67 -2.94 -8.77
C ALA A 93 1.30 -2.42 -9.25
N ILE A 94 0.35 -2.27 -8.33
CA ILE A 94 -0.99 -1.73 -8.62
C ILE A 94 -0.89 -0.29 -9.15
N SER A 95 -0.06 0.55 -8.51
CA SER A 95 0.12 1.96 -8.91
C SER A 95 0.66 2.09 -10.34
N VAL A 96 1.64 1.26 -10.70
CA VAL A 96 2.23 1.25 -12.05
C VAL A 96 1.19 0.84 -13.08
N GLU A 97 0.42 -0.22 -12.81
CA GLU A 97 -0.63 -0.67 -13.71
C GLU A 97 -1.68 0.42 -13.94
N ALA A 98 -2.25 0.98 -12.87
CA ALA A 98 -3.26 2.03 -12.93
C ALA A 98 -2.76 3.26 -13.71
N LYS A 99 -1.55 3.75 -13.39
CA LYS A 99 -0.93 4.88 -14.10
C LYS A 99 -0.65 4.56 -15.57
N SER A 100 -0.22 3.34 -15.88
CA SER A 100 0.03 2.92 -17.26
C SER A 100 -1.26 2.88 -18.09
N PHE A 101 -2.38 2.46 -17.48
CA PHE A 101 -3.69 2.46 -18.13
C PHE A 101 -4.14 3.88 -18.45
N LEU A 102 -4.11 4.78 -17.46
CA LEU A 102 -4.52 6.18 -17.65
C LEU A 102 -3.67 6.91 -18.70
N ARG A 103 -2.36 6.63 -18.75
CA ARG A 103 -1.47 7.16 -19.78
C ARG A 103 -1.87 6.70 -21.19
N ARG A 104 -2.16 5.41 -21.37
CA ARG A 104 -2.62 4.84 -22.64
C ARG A 104 -3.98 5.42 -23.05
N ALA A 105 -4.96 5.39 -22.14
CA ALA A 105 -6.29 5.94 -22.39
C ALA A 105 -6.26 7.43 -22.79
N ARG A 106 -5.37 8.22 -22.18
CA ARG A 106 -5.17 9.62 -22.57
C ARG A 106 -4.53 9.75 -23.96
N ALA A 107 -3.54 8.94 -24.28
CA ALA A 107 -2.91 8.95 -25.60
C ALA A 107 -3.91 8.59 -26.72
N ASP A 108 -4.78 7.62 -26.47
CA ASP A 108 -5.82 7.19 -27.43
C ASP A 108 -6.86 8.28 -27.67
N ARG A 109 -7.21 9.07 -26.64
CA ARG A 109 -8.10 10.24 -26.79
C ARG A 109 -7.46 11.40 -27.58
N VAL A 110 -6.13 11.53 -27.53
CA VAL A 110 -5.40 12.62 -28.17
C VAL A 110 -5.06 12.30 -29.63
N LYS A 111 -4.96 11.02 -30.01
CA LYS A 111 -4.75 10.64 -31.42
C LYS A 111 -5.87 11.23 -32.29
N PRO A 112 -5.57 12.19 -33.20
CA PRO A 112 -6.55 12.67 -34.14
C PRO A 112 -6.97 11.53 -35.07
N ALA A 113 -8.23 11.54 -35.52
CA ALA A 113 -8.83 10.53 -36.40
C ALA A 113 -8.23 10.46 -37.83
N THR A 114 -6.98 10.89 -38.03
CA THR A 114 -6.30 10.93 -39.32
C THR A 114 -5.33 9.76 -39.47
N THR A 115 -5.89 8.59 -39.73
CA THR A 115 -5.31 7.61 -40.66
C THR A 115 -6.44 7.02 -41.48
N LEU A 116 -7.01 7.85 -42.36
CA LEU A 116 -7.61 7.38 -43.59
C LEU A 116 -6.71 7.86 -44.74
N GLU A 117 -6.34 6.88 -45.56
CA GLU A 117 -5.87 6.97 -46.94
C GLU A 117 -4.44 7.46 -47.18
N PHE A 118 -3.56 6.53 -47.60
CA PHE A 118 -3.20 6.34 -49.01
C PHE A 118 -2.96 4.85 -49.29
#